data_AF-A0A6A8LK80-F1
#
_entry.id   AF-A0A6A8LK80-F1
#
_cell.length_a   1.000
_cell.length_b   1.000
_cell.length_c   1.000
_cell.angle_alpha   90.00
_cell.angle_beta   90.00
_cell.angle_gamma   90.00
#
_symmetry.space_group_name_H-M   'P 1'
#
loop_
_entity.id
_entity.type
_entity.pdbx_description
1 polymer ?
#
loop_
_entity_poly.entity_id
_entity_poly.type
_entity_poly.pdbx_seq_one_letter_code
_entity_poly.pdbx_strand_id
1 'polypeptide(L)' 'KVRGYRIEPGEIEAAIRRIDGIREAAVTARTEHGETALYAYIEGRKSDDVRAELAKRLPAYMMPAQFIEMSEWP' A
#
# COMPACT_ATOMS: atom_id res chain seq x y z
N LYS A 1 14.35 1.64 -6.38
CA LYS A 1 13.51 0.86 -7.33
C LYS A 1 12.98 -0.34 -6.57
N VAL A 2 11.70 -0.68 -6.71
CA VAL A 2 11.07 -1.84 -6.05
C VAL A 2 10.99 -2.95 -7.09
N ARG A 3 11.66 -4.09 -6.86
CA ARG A 3 11.67 -5.23 -7.78
C ARG A 3 12.01 -4.85 -9.25
N GLY A 4 12.95 -3.92 -9.44
CA GLY A 4 13.35 -3.42 -10.77
C GLY A 4 12.50 -2.26 -11.33
N TYR A 5 11.34 -1.97 -10.74
CA TYR A 5 10.44 -0.90 -11.18
C TYR A 5 10.71 0.42 -10.44
N ARG A 6 10.54 1.54 -11.14
CA ARG A 6 10.42 2.86 -10.50
C ARG A 6 8.96 3.01 -10.11
N ILE A 7 8.67 2.92 -8.82
CA ILE A 7 7.33 3.02 -8.27
C ILE A 7 7.27 4.27 -7.40
N GLU A 8 6.19 5.04 -7.53
CA GLU A 8 5.92 6.21 -6.70
C GLU A 8 4.91 5.83 -5.61
N PRO A 9 5.32 5.76 -4.32
CA PRO A 9 4.41 5.34 -3.24
C PRO A 9 3.14 6.19 -3.16
N GLY A 10 3.23 7.48 -3.49
CA GLY A 10 2.08 8.39 -3.50
C GLY A 10 0.96 8.00 -4.48
N GLU A 11 1.29 7.31 -5.59
CA GLU A 11 0.29 6.81 -6.52
C GLU A 11 -0.56 5.70 -5.89
N ILE A 12 0.11 4.78 -5.17
CA ILE A 12 -0.56 3.66 -4.48
C ILE A 12 -1.34 4.19 -3.27
N GLU A 13 -0.78 5.15 -2.53
CA GLU A 13 -1.48 5.83 -1.44
C GLU A 13 -2.77 6.49 -1.92
N ALA A 14 -2.71 7.24 -3.03
CA ALA A 14 -3.89 7.84 -3.64
C ALA A 14 -4.91 6.80 -4.12
N ALA A 15 -4.45 5.65 -4.62
CA ALA A 15 -5.34 4.55 -5.00
C ALA A 15 -6.04 3.93 -3.79
N ILE A 16 -5.34 3.75 -2.65
CA ILE A 16 -5.93 3.25 -1.40
C ILE A 16 -6.97 4.24 -0.86
N ARG A 17 -6.66 5.54 -0.83
CA ARG A 17 -7.58 6.58 -0.34
C ARG A 17 -8.88 6.72 -1.16
N ARG A 18 -8.94 6.13 -2.36
CA ARG A 18 -10.15 6.06 -3.21
C ARG A 18 -11.01 4.82 -2.93
N ILE A 19 -10.72 4.06 -1.87
CA ILE A 19 -11.52 2.93 -1.42
C ILE A 19 -12.42 3.41 -0.29
N ASP A 20 -13.73 3.25 -0.45
CA ASP A 20 -14.70 3.67 0.57
C ASP A 20 -14.43 2.99 1.92
N GLY A 21 -14.52 3.77 3.00
CA GLY A 21 -14.27 3.31 4.36
C GLY A 21 -12.80 3.33 4.79
N ILE A 22 -11.85 3.64 3.90
CA ILE A 22 -10.51 4.05 4.33
C ILE A 22 -10.60 5.41 5.02
N ARG A 23 -10.06 5.50 6.23
CA ARG A 23 -9.93 6.76 6.97
C ARG A 23 -8.60 7.42 6.68
N GLU A 24 -7.52 6.67 6.86
CA GLU A 24 -6.16 7.11 6.59
C GLU A 24 -5.37 6.03 5.85
N ALA A 25 -4.41 6.48 5.05
CA ALA A 25 -3.47 5.60 4.39
C ALA A 25 -2.13 6.30 4.12
N ALA A 26 -1.05 5.54 4.23
CA ALA A 26 0.29 5.93 3.79
C ALA A 26 1.03 4.74 3.19
N VAL A 27 1.84 5.00 2.17
CA VAL A 27 2.68 3.97 1.55
C VAL A 27 4.14 4.35 1.64
N THR A 28 4.96 3.46 2.18
CA THR A 28 6.41 3.66 2.29
C THR A 28 7.18 2.59 1.54
N ALA A 29 8.30 2.96 0.95
CA ALA A 29 9.28 2.01 0.44
C ALA A 29 10.35 1.80 1.51
N ARG A 30 10.59 0.55 1.90
CA ARG A 30 11.60 0.16 2.88
C ARG A 30 12.62 -0.73 2.21
N THR A 31 13.90 -0.51 2.50
CA THR A 31 14.98 -1.38 2.03
C THR A 31 15.54 -2.14 3.22
N GLU A 32 15.41 -3.46 3.21
CA GLU A 32 15.95 -4.35 4.23
C GLU A 32 16.80 -5.43 3.54
N HIS A 33 18.02 -5.65 4.03
CA HIS A 33 18.97 -6.62 3.46
C HIS A 33 19.22 -6.48 1.94
N GLY A 34 19.14 -5.24 1.42
CA GLY A 34 19.33 -4.94 -0.01
C GLY A 34 18.08 -5.11 -0.87
N GLU A 35 16.96 -5.56 -0.32
CA GLU A 35 15.68 -5.67 -1.02
C GLU A 35 14.75 -4.52 -0.65
N THR A 36 14.24 -3.81 -1.66
CA THR A 36 13.23 -2.76 -1.44
C THR A 36 11.83 -3.32 -1.63
N ALA A 37 10.97 -3.15 -0.62
CA ALA A 37 9.56 -3.53 -0.63
C ALA A 37 8.65 -2.35 -0.22
N LEU A 38 7.38 -2.44 -0.60
CA LEU A 38 6.36 -1.44 -0.29
C LEU A 38 5.50 -1.89 0.88
N TYR A 39 5.26 -0.98 1.81
CA TYR A 39 4.45 -1.18 3.02
C TYR A 39 3.32 -0.17 3.00
N ALA A 40 2.09 -0.66 3.04
CA ALA A 40 0.89 0.16 3.13
C ALA A 40 0.36 0.14 4.58
N TYR A 41 0.26 1.30 5.18
CA TYR A 41 -0.42 1.53 6.45
C TYR A 41 -1.83 2.00 6.13
N ILE A 42 -2.83 1.38 6.73
CA ILE A 42 -4.23 1.64 6.43
C ILE A 42 -5.05 1.70 7.71
N GLU A 43 -6.08 2.53 7.71
CA GLU A 43 -7.04 2.62 8.82
C GLU A 43 -8.47 2.55 8.28
N GLY A 44 -9.36 1.84 8.99
CA GLY A 44 -10.80 1.80 8.70
C GLY A 44 -11.27 0.61 7.85
N ARG A 45 -10.36 -0.15 7.24
CA ARG A 45 -10.68 -1.37 6.46
C ARG A 45 -9.74 -2.52 6.77
N LYS A 46 -10.20 -3.72 6.45
CA LYS A 46 -9.37 -4.93 6.49
C LYS A 46 -8.37 -4.96 5.34
N SER A 47 -7.17 -5.39 5.64
CA SER A 47 -6.05 -5.49 4.70
C SER A 47 -6.38 -6.32 3.46
N ASP A 48 -7.07 -7.45 3.63
CA ASP A 48 -7.48 -8.31 2.51
C ASP A 48 -8.48 -7.64 1.56
N ASP A 49 -9.44 -6.88 2.09
CA ASP A 49 -10.38 -6.11 1.28
C ASP A 49 -9.66 -5.05 0.46
N VAL A 50 -8.76 -4.30 1.08
CA VAL A 50 -7.99 -3.25 0.42
C VAL A 50 -7.13 -3.84 -0.68
N ARG A 51 -6.47 -4.97 -0.40
CA ARG A 51 -5.67 -5.70 -1.39
C ARG A 51 -6.52 -6.15 -2.58
N ALA A 52 -7.72 -6.68 -2.33
CA ALA A 52 -8.63 -7.11 -3.38
C ALA A 52 -9.14 -5.94 -4.24
N GLU A 53 -9.47 -4.80 -3.64
CA GLU A 53 -9.88 -3.59 -4.37
C GLU A 53 -8.74 -2.99 -5.20
N LEU A 54 -7.52 -2.94 -4.66
CA LEU A 54 -6.35 -2.48 -5.40
C LEU A 54 -6.01 -3.40 -6.57
N ALA A 55 -6.15 -4.72 -6.43
CA ALA A 55 -5.86 -5.68 -7.49
C ALA A 55 -6.76 -5.49 -8.74
N LYS A 56 -7.92 -4.84 -8.59
CA LYS A 56 -8.81 -4.49 -9.72
C LYS A 56 -8.30 -3.27 -10.51
N ARG A 57 -7.40 -2.47 -9.94
CA ARG A 57 -7.02 -1.13 -10.44
C ARG A 57 -5.52 -1.00 -10.73
N LEU A 58 -4.68 -1.71 -9.98
CA LEU A 58 -3.24 -1.63 -10.06
C LEU A 58 -2.64 -2.95 -10.59
N PRO A 59 -1.56 -2.88 -11.37
CA PRO A 59 -0.82 -4.06 -11.77
C PRO A 59 -0.09 -4.69 -10.57
N ALA A 60 0.12 -6.00 -10.63
CA ALA A 60 0.69 -6.78 -9.52
C ALA A 60 2.05 -6.25 -9.00
N TYR A 61 2.89 -5.66 -9.87
CA TYR A 61 4.19 -5.14 -9.46
C TYR A 61 4.10 -3.88 -8.58
N MET A 62 2.97 -3.16 -8.61
CA MET A 62 2.69 -2.01 -7.74
C MET A 62 2.09 -2.41 -6.39
N MET A 63 1.72 -3.68 -6.21
CA MET A 63 1.12 -4.11 -4.95
C MET A 63 2.12 -4.02 -3.80
N PRO A 64 1.74 -3.33 -2.69
CA PRO A 64 2.44 -3.43 -1.41
C PRO A 64 2.68 -4.89 -1.02
N ALA A 65 3.87 -5.17 -0.52
CA ALA A 65 4.21 -6.49 0.01
C ALA A 65 3.51 -6.74 1.34
N GLN A 66 3.29 -5.67 2.13
CA GLN A 66 2.67 -5.70 3.44
C GLN A 66 1.57 -4.65 3.53
N PHE A 67 0.45 -5.04 4.15
CA PHE A 67 -0.63 -4.15 4.56
C PHE A 67 -0.74 -4.22 6.08
N ILE A 68 -0.66 -3.06 6.73
CA ILE A 68 -0.63 -2.93 8.18
C ILE A 68 -1.89 -2.16 8.58
N GLU A 69 -2.80 -2.84 9.26
CA GLU A 69 -4.00 -2.25 9.84
C GLU A 69 -3.61 -1.45 11.09
N MET A 70 -3.84 -0.14 11.03
CA MET A 70 -3.60 0.80 12.12
C MET A 70 -4.87 0.93 12.95
N SER A 71 -4.73 0.90 14.28
CA SER A 71 -5.82 1.23 15.20
C SER A 71 -6.02 2.74 15.35
N GLU A 72 -4.94 3.50 15.21
CA GLU A 72 -4.89 4.96 15.28
C GLU A 72 -3.69 5.47 14.47
N TRP A 73 -3.78 6.70 13.97
CA TRP A 73 -2.68 7.38 13.28
C TRP A 73 -1.87 8.22 14.27
N PRO A 74 -0.52 8.20 14.21
CA PRO A 74 0.33 9.00 15.08
C PRO A 74 0.26 10.51 14.79
#